data_AF-A0A818LRR1-F1
#
_entry.id   AF-A0A818LRR1-F1
#
_cell.length_a   1.000
_cell.length_b   1.000
_cell.length_c   1.000
_cell.angle_alpha   90.00
_cell.angle_beta   90.00
_cell.angle_gamma   90.00
#
_symmetry.space_group_name_H-M   'P 1'
#
loop_
_entity.id
_entity.type
_entity.pdbx_description
1 polymer ?
#
loop_
_entity_poly.entity_id
_entity_poly.type
_entity_poly.pdbx_seq_one_letter_code
_entity_poly.pdbx_strand_id
1 'polypeptide(L)'
;WIYPTTVSGDNTIFSQCACITCTNQCLTLILRGGRLYMSFGFNDLQGTTQLTASVWYHVAFVYNYATSQQIIYLDGVQDGVRTSTQPYQGQNGSIIIGAQSTSYYYFGYIDNLALTTRAKSASEISDDATLMFYYSFDLPNPFYGNLLSLFNNTAYWNYFTSYSNYLSISTTTGRVNQGIRPAITPSYFQMCCFYQMAMFNNKPYTFAIWIYPTSIAGGSIVHVSYYHSNSGSGTTCNGHDVLALTYSGQILAQLYQSSSYQSYIGRRLSINTWTHVAGTYSSSNSLILYVDGVQEGSVSATTYGNCGFPFFVTLGYSWNIGYGYIPGISFQGYLDESYTYRRELSATEILALASV
;
A
#
# COMPACT_ATOMS: atom_id res chain seq x y z
N TRP A 1 2.51 -13.81 2.76
CA TRP A 1 3.79 -13.46 2.11
C TRP A 1 4.77 -14.61 2.20
N ILE A 2 5.48 -14.91 1.11
CA ILE A 2 6.50 -15.97 1.07
C ILE A 2 7.83 -15.43 0.50
N TYR A 3 8.95 -15.88 1.05
CA TYR A 3 10.30 -15.65 0.52
C TYR A 3 11.00 -17.00 0.39
N PRO A 4 10.90 -17.68 -0.77
CA PRO A 4 11.51 -19.00 -0.95
C PRO A 4 13.02 -18.86 -1.10
N THR A 5 13.82 -19.61 -0.33
CA THR A 5 15.28 -19.69 -0.52
C THR A 5 15.66 -20.76 -1.55
N THR A 6 14.74 -21.67 -1.87
CA THR A 6 14.80 -22.55 -3.05
C THR A 6 13.44 -22.59 -3.75
N VAL A 7 13.46 -22.77 -5.07
CA VAL A 7 12.27 -22.95 -5.89
C VAL A 7 12.26 -24.29 -6.62
N SER A 8 13.29 -25.14 -6.42
CA SER A 8 13.36 -26.48 -7.02
C SER A 8 12.59 -27.50 -6.18
N GLY A 9 12.07 -28.55 -6.83
CA GLY A 9 11.32 -29.60 -6.16
C GLY A 9 9.97 -29.11 -5.60
N ASP A 10 9.51 -29.78 -4.56
CA ASP A 10 8.21 -29.59 -3.91
C ASP A 10 8.39 -28.95 -2.52
N ASN A 11 7.90 -27.72 -2.35
CA ASN A 11 8.08 -26.88 -1.15
C ASN A 11 6.72 -26.41 -0.63
N THR A 12 6.19 -27.07 0.40
CA THR A 12 4.79 -26.86 0.85
C THR A 12 4.67 -25.70 1.80
N ILE A 13 3.95 -24.65 1.39
CA ILE A 13 3.69 -23.45 2.20
C ILE A 13 2.66 -23.76 3.29
N PHE A 14 1.59 -24.45 2.90
CA PHE A 14 0.46 -24.80 3.78
C PHE A 14 -0.10 -26.15 3.36
N SER A 15 -0.49 -26.97 4.33
CA SER A 15 -1.25 -28.19 4.05
C SER A 15 -2.31 -28.49 5.09
N GLN A 16 -3.35 -29.19 4.65
CA GLN A 16 -4.33 -29.86 5.47
C GLN A 16 -4.74 -31.17 4.81
N CYS A 17 -4.27 -32.30 5.36
CA CYS A 17 -4.46 -33.61 4.72
C CYS A 17 -5.09 -34.62 5.68
N ALA A 18 -6.27 -35.12 5.31
CA ALA A 18 -6.90 -36.26 5.97
C ALA A 18 -6.32 -37.58 5.44
N CYS A 19 -6.01 -37.64 4.13
CA CYS A 19 -5.34 -38.77 3.49
C CYS A 19 -4.44 -38.25 2.35
N ILE A 20 -3.14 -38.50 2.41
CA ILE A 20 -2.15 -37.99 1.43
C ILE A 20 -2.16 -38.73 0.09
N THR A 21 -2.76 -39.91 0.03
CA THR A 21 -2.87 -40.74 -1.18
C THR A 21 -4.28 -40.76 -1.78
N CYS A 22 -5.25 -40.09 -1.16
CA CYS A 22 -6.64 -40.07 -1.60
C CYS A 22 -6.94 -38.81 -2.41
N THR A 23 -7.69 -38.95 -3.50
CA THR A 23 -8.15 -37.81 -4.29
C THR A 23 -9.06 -36.90 -3.46
N ASN A 24 -8.89 -35.58 -3.60
CA ASN A 24 -9.67 -34.53 -2.93
C ASN A 24 -9.54 -34.45 -1.39
N GLN A 25 -8.67 -35.23 -0.74
CA GLN A 25 -8.56 -35.26 0.73
C GLN A 25 -7.25 -34.67 1.29
N CYS A 26 -6.48 -33.97 0.46
CA CYS A 26 -5.24 -33.31 0.88
C CYS A 26 -5.11 -31.92 0.24
N LEU A 27 -5.48 -30.88 0.99
CA LEU A 27 -5.30 -29.50 0.59
C LEU A 27 -3.82 -29.16 0.73
N THR A 28 -3.14 -28.83 -0.37
CA THR A 28 -1.78 -28.32 -0.33
C THR A 28 -1.65 -27.04 -1.17
N LEU A 29 -1.03 -26.04 -0.57
CA LEU A 29 -0.60 -24.80 -1.21
C LEU A 29 0.92 -24.90 -1.30
N ILE A 30 1.43 -25.14 -2.50
CA ILE A 30 2.79 -25.64 -2.69
C ILE A 30 3.50 -24.94 -3.84
N LEU A 31 4.80 -24.73 -3.70
CA LEU A 31 5.68 -24.36 -4.80
C LEU A 31 6.31 -25.65 -5.36
N ARG A 32 5.98 -26.00 -6.60
CA ARG A 32 6.47 -27.20 -7.30
C ARG A 32 7.18 -26.82 -8.58
N GLY A 33 8.47 -27.14 -8.68
CA GLY A 33 9.29 -26.77 -9.83
C GLY A 33 9.29 -25.27 -10.12
N GLY A 34 9.15 -24.46 -9.06
CA GLY A 34 9.10 -23.00 -9.10
C GLY A 34 7.77 -22.39 -9.56
N ARG A 35 6.68 -23.17 -9.58
CA ARG A 35 5.33 -22.66 -9.85
C ARG A 35 4.41 -22.95 -8.68
N LEU A 36 3.46 -22.07 -8.43
CA LEU A 36 2.47 -22.24 -7.36
C LEU A 36 1.43 -23.28 -7.77
N TYR A 37 0.96 -24.07 -6.81
CA TYR A 37 -0.12 -25.03 -6.98
C TYR A 37 -1.10 -24.95 -5.83
N MET A 38 -2.38 -25.05 -6.18
CA MET A 38 -3.49 -25.30 -5.27
C MET A 38 -4.00 -26.71 -5.54
N SER A 39 -3.68 -27.66 -4.66
CA SER A 39 -4.10 -29.06 -4.81
C SER A 39 -5.11 -29.43 -3.74
N PHE A 40 -6.12 -30.23 -4.11
CA PHE A 40 -6.93 -30.97 -3.15
C PHE A 40 -6.50 -32.46 -3.03
N GLY A 41 -5.37 -32.85 -3.63
CA GLY A 41 -4.92 -34.23 -3.74
C GLY A 41 -5.34 -34.80 -5.10
N PHE A 42 -4.42 -34.78 -6.07
CA PHE A 42 -4.65 -35.15 -7.48
C PHE A 42 -5.74 -34.32 -8.19
N ASN A 43 -6.08 -33.18 -7.63
CA ASN A 43 -7.04 -32.22 -8.15
C ASN A 43 -6.39 -30.84 -8.05
N ASP A 44 -5.48 -30.61 -8.99
CA ASP A 44 -4.47 -29.57 -8.88
C ASP A 44 -4.78 -28.44 -9.88
N LEU A 45 -4.76 -27.21 -9.39
CA LEU A 45 -4.59 -26.02 -10.20
C LEU A 45 -3.12 -25.60 -10.13
N GLN A 46 -2.51 -25.42 -11.29
CA GLN A 46 -1.14 -24.92 -11.45
C GLN A 46 -1.17 -23.43 -11.85
N GLY A 47 -0.27 -22.65 -11.26
CA GLY A 47 0.02 -21.27 -11.61
C GLY A 47 0.89 -21.13 -12.88
N THR A 48 0.79 -19.98 -13.54
CA THR A 48 1.46 -19.73 -14.83
C THR A 48 2.84 -19.06 -14.69
N THR A 49 3.13 -18.45 -13.53
CA THR A 49 4.39 -17.73 -13.33
C THR A 49 5.48 -18.63 -12.74
N GLN A 50 6.67 -18.55 -13.33
CA GLN A 50 7.88 -19.17 -12.79
C GLN A 50 8.54 -18.25 -11.76
N LEU A 51 8.53 -18.64 -10.49
CA LEU A 51 9.16 -17.89 -9.41
C LEU A 51 10.68 -18.13 -9.37
N THR A 52 11.39 -17.10 -8.93
CA THR A 52 12.81 -17.17 -8.56
C THR A 52 12.99 -17.16 -7.05
N ALA A 53 14.07 -17.77 -6.57
CA ALA A 53 14.42 -17.77 -5.15
C ALA A 53 14.85 -16.36 -4.70
N SER A 54 14.80 -16.14 -3.38
CA SER A 54 15.25 -14.93 -2.71
C SER A 54 14.50 -13.66 -3.11
N VAL A 55 13.19 -13.81 -3.36
CA VAL A 55 12.27 -12.70 -3.67
C VAL A 55 11.01 -12.86 -2.82
N TRP A 56 10.50 -11.76 -2.27
CA TRP A 56 9.22 -11.76 -1.57
C TRP A 56 8.07 -11.76 -2.57
N TYR A 57 7.11 -12.67 -2.36
CA TYR A 57 5.87 -12.74 -3.12
C TYR A 57 4.67 -12.70 -2.18
N HIS A 58 3.63 -11.95 -2.56
CA HIS A 58 2.30 -12.17 -2.02
C HIS A 58 1.66 -13.32 -2.79
N VAL A 59 1.23 -14.36 -2.09
CA VAL A 59 0.53 -15.49 -2.70
C VAL A 59 -0.80 -15.67 -2.00
N ALA A 60 -1.86 -15.80 -2.77
CA ALA A 60 -3.18 -16.09 -2.24
C ALA A 60 -3.83 -17.20 -3.06
N PHE A 61 -4.57 -18.05 -2.36
CA PHE A 61 -5.24 -19.21 -2.91
C PHE A 61 -6.70 -19.10 -2.52
N VAL A 62 -7.57 -18.92 -3.52
CA VAL A 62 -9.00 -18.69 -3.30
C VAL A 62 -9.76 -19.88 -3.89
N TYR A 63 -10.63 -20.46 -3.07
CA TYR A 63 -11.60 -21.44 -3.52
C TYR A 63 -13.02 -20.94 -3.26
N ASN A 64 -13.80 -20.76 -4.32
CA ASN A 64 -15.22 -20.45 -4.23
C ASN A 64 -16.01 -21.75 -4.39
N TYR A 65 -16.59 -22.24 -3.28
CA TYR A 65 -17.36 -23.49 -3.28
C TYR A 65 -18.61 -23.41 -4.16
N ALA A 66 -19.32 -22.27 -4.15
CA ALA A 66 -20.57 -22.11 -4.89
C ALA A 66 -20.37 -22.21 -6.42
N THR A 67 -19.24 -21.71 -6.91
CA THR A 67 -18.87 -21.78 -8.34
C THR A 67 -17.87 -22.89 -8.64
N SER A 68 -17.43 -23.63 -7.62
CA SER A 68 -16.31 -24.60 -7.69
C SER A 68 -15.02 -24.02 -8.27
N GLN A 69 -14.79 -22.71 -8.19
CA GLN A 69 -13.64 -22.07 -8.81
C GLN A 69 -12.43 -22.09 -7.87
N GLN A 70 -11.30 -22.62 -8.34
CA GLN A 70 -9.98 -22.47 -7.73
C GLN A 70 -9.25 -21.32 -8.44
N ILE A 71 -8.58 -20.46 -7.67
CA ILE A 71 -7.82 -19.32 -8.18
C ILE A 71 -6.52 -19.19 -7.39
N ILE A 72 -5.42 -19.01 -8.10
CA ILE A 72 -4.12 -18.63 -7.55
C ILE A 72 -3.88 -17.17 -7.92
N TYR A 73 -3.51 -16.37 -6.93
CA TYR A 73 -3.05 -14.99 -7.12
C TYR A 73 -1.58 -14.87 -6.72
N LEU A 74 -0.82 -14.16 -7.53
CA LEU A 74 0.57 -13.77 -7.29
C LEU A 74 0.67 -12.24 -7.32
N ASP A 75 1.19 -11.65 -6.26
CA ASP A 75 1.34 -10.20 -6.09
C ASP A 75 0.06 -9.38 -6.33
N GLY A 76 -1.08 -10.00 -6.04
CA GLY A 76 -2.41 -9.38 -6.19
C GLY A 76 -3.06 -9.63 -7.56
N VAL A 77 -2.34 -10.23 -8.50
CA VAL A 77 -2.82 -10.51 -9.86
C VAL A 77 -3.13 -12.00 -9.99
N GLN A 78 -4.18 -12.35 -10.75
CA GLN A 78 -4.54 -13.74 -11.00
C GLN A 78 -3.42 -14.44 -11.80
N ASP A 79 -2.86 -15.51 -11.25
CA ASP A 79 -1.80 -16.32 -11.84
C ASP A 79 -2.33 -17.65 -12.43
N GLY A 80 -3.46 -18.15 -11.93
CA GLY A 80 -4.11 -19.35 -12.43
C GLY A 80 -5.57 -19.43 -12.00
N VAL A 81 -6.43 -20.01 -12.84
CA VAL A 81 -7.86 -20.19 -12.55
C VAL A 81 -8.40 -21.44 -13.21
N ARG A 82 -9.34 -22.11 -12.54
CA ARG A 82 -10.00 -23.32 -13.03
C ARG A 82 -11.31 -23.58 -12.30
N THR A 83 -12.26 -24.24 -12.96
CA THR A 83 -13.37 -24.93 -12.29
C THR A 83 -12.88 -26.29 -11.81
N SER A 84 -12.85 -26.50 -10.50
CA SER A 84 -12.49 -27.77 -9.88
C SER A 84 -13.50 -28.86 -10.25
N THR A 85 -13.02 -30.08 -10.47
CA THR A 85 -13.87 -31.23 -10.77
C THR A 85 -14.67 -31.71 -9.56
N GLN A 86 -14.15 -31.49 -8.35
CA GLN A 86 -14.75 -31.81 -7.06
C GLN A 86 -14.27 -30.84 -5.98
N PRO A 87 -15.04 -30.60 -4.90
CA PRO A 87 -14.55 -29.82 -3.76
C PRO A 87 -13.48 -30.57 -2.99
N TYR A 88 -12.79 -29.88 -2.08
CA TYR A 88 -12.02 -30.53 -1.03
C TYR A 88 -12.95 -31.34 -0.11
N GLN A 89 -12.56 -32.58 0.19
CA GLN A 89 -13.35 -33.60 0.90
C GLN A 89 -12.67 -34.07 2.20
N GLY A 90 -11.52 -33.48 2.59
CA GLY A 90 -10.87 -33.82 3.85
C GLY A 90 -11.68 -33.33 5.06
N GLN A 91 -11.77 -34.17 6.10
CA GLN A 91 -12.59 -33.88 7.29
C GLN A 91 -11.77 -33.66 8.57
N ASN A 92 -10.65 -34.36 8.73
CA ASN A 92 -9.92 -34.45 10.01
C ASN A 92 -8.40 -34.17 9.87
N GLY A 93 -7.99 -33.44 8.84
CA GLY A 93 -6.58 -33.12 8.63
C GLY A 93 -6.10 -32.00 9.54
N SER A 94 -4.93 -32.17 10.17
CA SER A 94 -4.23 -31.10 10.87
C SER A 94 -3.75 -30.04 9.86
N ILE A 95 -3.82 -28.77 10.26
CA ILE A 95 -3.20 -27.68 9.52
C ILE A 95 -1.71 -27.66 9.83
N ILE A 96 -0.89 -27.68 8.78
CA ILE A 96 0.57 -27.61 8.87
C ILE A 96 1.05 -26.46 8.00
N ILE A 97 1.91 -25.62 8.56
CA ILE A 97 2.56 -24.52 7.84
C ILE A 97 4.00 -24.92 7.60
N GLY A 98 4.46 -24.77 6.37
CA GLY A 98 5.84 -25.04 5.97
C GLY A 98 6.19 -26.51 5.71
N ALA A 99 5.22 -27.42 5.64
CA ALA A 99 5.41 -28.81 5.23
C ALA A 99 4.09 -29.47 4.80
N GLN A 100 4.19 -30.62 4.13
CA GLN A 100 3.09 -31.56 3.92
C GLN A 100 3.33 -32.80 4.80
N SER A 101 2.60 -32.91 5.90
CA SER A 101 2.86 -33.94 6.93
C SER A 101 4.33 -33.87 7.39
N THR A 102 5.11 -34.95 7.23
CA THR A 102 6.54 -35.02 7.57
C THR A 102 7.46 -34.94 6.35
N SER A 103 6.99 -34.39 5.22
CA SER A 103 7.71 -34.30 3.96
C SER A 103 7.43 -32.99 3.22
N TYR A 104 8.16 -32.73 2.13
CA TYR A 104 7.98 -31.55 1.25
C TYR A 104 8.03 -30.21 2.00
N TYR A 105 9.10 -30.02 2.79
CA TYR A 105 9.33 -28.84 3.60
C TYR A 105 9.47 -27.58 2.75
N TYR A 106 8.96 -26.47 3.26
CA TYR A 106 9.20 -25.16 2.71
C TYR A 106 10.50 -24.59 3.26
N PHE A 107 11.40 -24.18 2.36
CA PHE A 107 12.65 -23.51 2.71
C PHE A 107 12.53 -22.02 2.39
N GLY A 108 12.48 -21.21 3.43
CA GLY A 108 12.37 -19.77 3.30
C GLY A 108 11.69 -19.10 4.49
N TYR A 109 11.21 -17.89 4.26
CA TYR A 109 10.43 -17.14 5.24
C TYR A 109 8.97 -17.06 4.82
N ILE A 110 8.08 -17.07 5.80
CA ILE A 110 6.64 -16.83 5.65
C ILE A 110 6.30 -15.68 6.59
N ASP A 111 5.53 -14.72 6.09
CA ASP A 111 5.06 -13.59 6.88
C ASP A 111 3.60 -13.28 6.55
N ASN A 112 2.88 -12.64 7.49
CA ASN A 112 1.48 -12.23 7.35
C ASN A 112 0.58 -13.33 6.77
N LEU A 113 0.61 -14.53 7.38
CA LEU A 113 -0.27 -15.63 7.01
C LEU A 113 -1.71 -15.33 7.47
N ALA A 114 -2.66 -15.40 6.54
CA ALA A 114 -4.08 -15.28 6.84
C ALA A 114 -4.85 -16.47 6.25
N LEU A 115 -5.85 -16.94 7.00
CA LEU A 115 -6.84 -17.92 6.54
C LEU A 115 -8.23 -17.32 6.74
N THR A 116 -9.06 -17.36 5.71
CA THR A 116 -10.42 -16.82 5.74
C THR A 116 -11.43 -17.88 5.34
N THR A 117 -12.65 -17.78 5.86
CA THR A 117 -13.73 -18.75 5.63
C THR A 117 -14.62 -18.41 4.43
N ARG A 118 -14.34 -17.29 3.75
CA ARG A 118 -15.05 -16.87 2.53
C ARG A 118 -14.09 -16.71 1.38
N ALA A 119 -14.57 -16.90 0.15
CA ALA A 119 -13.82 -16.52 -1.03
C ALA A 119 -13.69 -14.99 -1.09
N LYS A 120 -12.46 -14.49 -1.14
CA LYS A 120 -12.17 -13.08 -1.38
C LYS A 120 -12.25 -12.77 -2.88
N SER A 121 -12.70 -11.57 -3.21
CA SER A 121 -12.72 -11.05 -4.57
C SER A 121 -11.32 -10.66 -5.04
N ALA A 122 -11.15 -10.48 -6.35
CA ALA A 122 -9.86 -10.07 -6.93
C ALA A 122 -9.38 -8.71 -6.42
N SER A 123 -10.30 -7.75 -6.18
CA SER A 123 -9.95 -6.45 -5.61
C SER A 123 -9.42 -6.58 -4.19
N GLU A 124 -10.08 -7.36 -3.34
CA GLU A 124 -9.63 -7.56 -1.95
C GLU A 124 -8.27 -8.27 -1.88
N ILE A 125 -7.98 -9.19 -2.81
CA ILE A 125 -6.65 -9.83 -2.90
C ILE A 125 -5.59 -8.85 -3.43
N SER A 126 -5.96 -7.97 -4.37
CA SER A 126 -5.08 -6.90 -4.83
C SER A 126 -4.75 -5.93 -3.70
N ASP A 127 -5.72 -5.58 -2.86
CA ASP A 127 -5.51 -4.72 -1.69
C ASP A 127 -4.62 -5.40 -0.64
N ASP A 128 -4.89 -6.66 -0.29
CA ASP A 128 -4.00 -7.44 0.62
C ASP A 128 -2.54 -7.45 0.14
N ALA A 129 -2.36 -7.52 -1.18
CA ALA A 129 -1.03 -7.50 -1.77
C ALA A 129 -0.43 -6.10 -1.74
N THR A 130 -1.19 -5.06 -2.07
CA THR A 130 -0.62 -3.79 -2.56
C THR A 130 -0.95 -2.54 -1.75
N LEU A 131 -1.96 -2.58 -0.88
CA LEU A 131 -2.25 -1.49 0.05
C LEU A 131 -1.19 -1.50 1.15
N MET A 132 -0.36 -0.45 1.21
CA MET A 132 0.68 -0.32 2.22
C MET A 132 0.17 0.36 3.47
N PHE A 133 -0.74 1.32 3.29
CA PHE A 133 -1.27 2.11 4.38
C PHE A 133 -2.66 2.62 4.04
N TYR A 134 -3.54 2.50 5.01
CA TYR A 134 -4.84 3.15 5.02
C TYR A 134 -5.06 3.78 6.40
N TYR A 135 -5.57 5.01 6.42
CA TYR A 135 -6.00 5.66 7.64
C TYR A 135 -7.25 6.48 7.38
N SER A 136 -8.31 6.16 8.14
CA SER A 136 -9.63 6.78 8.01
C SER A 136 -9.76 8.12 8.71
N PHE A 137 -8.79 8.50 9.57
CA PHE A 137 -8.90 9.71 10.41
C PHE A 137 -10.13 9.72 11.34
N ASP A 138 -10.74 8.56 11.57
CA ASP A 138 -11.80 8.38 12.55
C ASP A 138 -11.24 8.14 13.95
N LEU A 139 -11.53 9.04 14.89
CA LEU A 139 -11.21 8.80 16.28
C LEU A 139 -12.30 7.93 16.93
N PRO A 140 -11.94 6.82 17.59
CA PRO A 140 -12.92 6.01 18.34
C PRO A 140 -13.58 6.80 19.49
N ASN A 141 -13.00 7.94 19.89
CA ASN A 141 -13.59 8.91 20.83
C ASN A 141 -12.92 10.29 20.65
N PRO A 142 -13.70 11.39 20.48
CA PRO A 142 -13.18 12.75 20.32
C PRO A 142 -12.47 13.33 21.56
N PHE A 143 -12.45 12.62 22.70
CA PHE A 143 -11.90 13.10 23.98
C PHE A 143 -10.54 12.51 24.40
N TYR A 144 -9.95 11.56 23.64
CA TYR A 144 -8.57 11.13 23.93
C TYR A 144 -7.56 12.03 23.21
N GLY A 145 -7.10 13.06 23.92
CA GLY A 145 -6.00 13.95 23.53
C GLY A 145 -4.61 13.29 23.49
N ASN A 146 -4.52 11.98 23.26
CA ASN A 146 -3.24 11.28 23.12
C ASN A 146 -3.33 10.07 22.17
N LEU A 147 -3.36 10.34 20.86
CA LEU A 147 -2.99 9.34 19.84
C LEU A 147 -1.60 8.69 20.09
N LEU A 148 -0.79 9.24 21.00
CA LEU A 148 0.47 8.67 21.51
C LEU A 148 0.38 7.20 21.95
N SER A 149 -0.74 6.69 22.50
CA SER A 149 -0.78 5.31 23.04
C SER A 149 -1.11 4.23 22.01
N LEU A 150 -1.65 4.58 20.84
CA LEU A 150 -1.87 3.63 19.73
C LEU A 150 -0.67 3.59 18.77
N PHE A 151 0.18 4.63 18.81
CA PHE A 151 1.26 4.86 17.85
C PHE A 151 2.68 4.80 18.46
N ASN A 152 2.85 4.85 19.78
CA ASN A 152 4.16 4.58 20.41
C ASN A 152 4.48 3.09 20.46
N ASN A 153 4.41 2.39 19.31
CA ASN A 153 5.24 1.23 19.13
C ASN A 153 6.63 1.73 18.68
N THR A 154 7.54 1.86 19.65
CA THR A 154 8.94 2.26 19.43
C THR A 154 9.69 1.37 18.42
N ALA A 155 9.11 0.25 17.99
CA ALA A 155 9.69 -0.63 16.99
C ALA A 155 9.47 -0.18 15.53
N TYR A 156 8.44 0.64 15.21
CA TYR A 156 8.01 0.86 13.82
C TYR A 156 7.71 2.32 13.43
N TRP A 157 8.33 3.31 14.07
CA TRP A 157 8.30 4.75 13.74
C TRP A 157 7.01 5.34 13.09
N ASN A 158 5.82 4.86 13.47
CA ASN A 158 4.54 5.41 13.03
C ASN A 158 4.07 6.35 14.12
N TYR A 159 4.16 7.66 13.92
CA TYR A 159 3.83 8.63 14.96
C TYR A 159 2.73 9.57 14.50
N PHE A 160 1.79 9.78 15.43
CA PHE A 160 1.15 11.08 15.52
C PHE A 160 1.95 11.89 16.54
N THR A 161 2.62 12.95 16.10
CA THR A 161 3.49 13.73 16.99
C THR A 161 3.46 15.22 16.66
N SER A 162 3.75 16.01 17.69
CA SER A 162 3.94 17.45 17.60
C SER A 162 5.32 17.75 18.16
N TYR A 163 5.95 18.82 17.69
CA TYR A 163 7.25 19.26 18.23
C TYR A 163 7.18 19.66 19.72
N SER A 164 5.97 19.88 20.25
CA SER A 164 5.73 20.49 21.56
C SER A 164 5.14 19.56 22.62
N ASN A 165 5.11 18.23 22.41
CA ASN A 165 4.51 17.23 23.32
C ASN A 165 3.00 17.40 23.59
N TYR A 166 2.33 18.37 22.94
CA TYR A 166 0.89 18.60 23.03
C TYR A 166 0.27 18.45 21.63
N LEU A 167 -0.31 17.29 21.37
CA LEU A 167 -1.04 17.04 20.14
C LEU A 167 -2.40 17.75 20.21
N SER A 168 -2.49 18.90 19.55
CA SER A 168 -3.77 19.56 19.33
C SER A 168 -4.36 19.07 18.01
N ILE A 169 -5.49 18.38 18.08
CA ILE A 169 -6.25 17.88 16.94
C ILE A 169 -7.54 18.68 16.87
N SER A 170 -7.88 19.15 15.67
CA SER A 170 -9.22 19.65 15.37
C SER A 170 -9.91 18.66 14.45
N THR A 171 -11.15 18.31 14.78
CA THR A 171 -12.01 17.46 13.95
C THR A 171 -13.05 18.30 13.22
N THR A 172 -13.59 17.74 12.14
CA THR A 172 -14.76 18.22 11.41
C THR A 172 -15.53 17.02 10.86
N THR A 173 -16.71 17.22 10.28
CA THR A 173 -17.37 16.18 9.48
C THR A 173 -16.51 15.83 8.27
N GLY A 174 -16.04 14.59 8.24
CA GLY A 174 -15.22 14.02 7.18
C GLY A 174 -15.98 13.85 5.88
N ARG A 175 -15.26 13.45 4.84
CA ARG A 175 -15.87 12.80 3.68
C ARG A 175 -16.53 11.49 4.13
N VAL A 176 -15.82 10.71 4.94
CA VAL A 176 -16.35 9.59 5.69
C VAL A 176 -16.24 9.97 7.15
N ASN A 177 -17.35 9.97 7.89
CA ASN A 177 -17.36 10.18 9.35
C ASN A 177 -16.61 11.47 9.81
N GLN A 178 -15.31 11.39 10.14
CA GLN A 178 -14.51 12.49 10.70
C GLN A 178 -13.30 12.87 9.83
N GLY A 179 -13.13 14.18 9.60
CA GLY A 179 -11.89 14.73 9.06
C GLY A 179 -11.05 15.34 10.17
N ILE A 180 -9.74 15.17 10.13
CA ILE A 180 -8.81 15.69 11.14
C ILE A 180 -7.84 16.69 10.54
N ARG A 181 -7.54 17.75 11.30
CA ARG A 181 -6.34 18.55 11.09
C ARG A 181 -5.49 18.67 12.35
N PRO A 182 -4.15 18.71 12.21
CA PRO A 182 -3.29 19.18 13.28
C PRO A 182 -3.54 20.68 13.55
N ALA A 183 -3.78 21.06 14.79
CA ALA A 183 -4.27 22.40 15.19
C ALA A 183 -3.19 23.34 15.75
N ILE A 184 -1.94 22.89 15.88
CA ILE A 184 -0.77 23.73 16.18
C ILE A 184 0.42 23.36 15.29
N THR A 185 1.26 24.33 14.95
CA THR A 185 2.50 24.14 14.20
C THR A 185 3.69 23.85 15.12
N PRO A 186 4.50 22.79 14.85
CA PRO A 186 4.35 21.70 13.89
C PRO A 186 3.67 20.47 14.53
N SER A 187 2.58 20.01 13.94
CA SER A 187 1.94 18.72 14.23
C SER A 187 1.66 18.03 12.89
N TYR A 188 1.94 16.73 12.80
CA TYR A 188 1.85 15.99 11.54
C TYR A 188 1.53 14.51 11.79
N PHE A 189 0.98 13.87 10.77
CA PHE A 189 0.93 12.41 10.70
C PHE A 189 2.18 11.93 10.00
N GLN A 190 2.92 11.02 10.60
CA GLN A 190 4.05 10.39 9.91
C GLN A 190 3.99 8.88 10.08
N MET A 191 4.22 8.21 8.97
CA MET A 191 4.33 6.77 8.87
C MET A 191 5.71 6.44 8.30
N CYS A 192 6.30 5.35 8.75
CA CYS A 192 7.61 4.95 8.28
C CYS A 192 7.56 3.73 7.39
N CYS A 193 8.75 3.43 6.90
CA CYS A 193 9.14 2.09 6.55
C CYS A 193 8.51 1.60 5.24
N PHE A 194 8.28 2.52 4.30
CA PHE A 194 7.85 2.24 2.93
C PHE A 194 8.99 1.63 2.12
N TYR A 195 9.39 0.41 2.50
CA TYR A 195 10.54 -0.31 1.96
C TYR A 195 10.43 -0.49 0.45
N GLN A 196 9.25 -0.93 -0.03
CA GLN A 196 9.06 -1.23 -1.44
C GLN A 196 9.09 0.00 -2.35
N MET A 197 8.82 1.20 -1.83
CA MET A 197 8.90 2.42 -2.62
C MET A 197 10.32 2.98 -2.69
N ALA A 198 11.11 2.83 -1.62
CA ALA A 198 12.36 3.57 -1.44
C ALA A 198 13.63 2.72 -1.68
N MET A 199 13.56 1.40 -1.51
CA MET A 199 14.73 0.51 -1.59
C MET A 199 15.06 0.08 -3.03
N PHE A 200 14.13 0.29 -3.95
CA PHE A 200 14.26 -0.13 -5.34
C PHE A 200 13.96 1.04 -6.27
N ASN A 201 14.68 1.08 -7.39
CA ASN A 201 14.47 2.10 -8.41
C ASN A 201 13.08 1.95 -9.02
N ASN A 202 12.43 3.08 -9.29
CA ASN A 202 11.27 3.18 -10.18
C ASN A 202 10.10 2.28 -9.82
N LYS A 203 9.89 1.94 -8.53
CA LYS A 203 8.74 1.13 -8.15
C LYS A 203 7.47 1.95 -8.29
N PRO A 204 6.39 1.36 -8.84
CA PRO A 204 5.15 2.08 -8.97
C PRO A 204 4.54 2.34 -7.60
N TYR A 205 3.81 3.43 -7.47
CA TYR A 205 3.11 3.78 -6.24
C TYR A 205 1.91 4.66 -6.50
N THR A 206 1.02 4.77 -5.51
CA THR A 206 -0.08 5.72 -5.49
C THR A 206 -0.22 6.31 -4.10
N PHE A 207 -0.36 7.63 -4.03
CA PHE A 207 -0.89 8.32 -2.86
C PHE A 207 -2.25 8.90 -3.22
N ALA A 208 -3.26 8.64 -2.39
CA ALA A 208 -4.60 9.18 -2.54
C ALA A 208 -5.13 9.64 -1.18
N ILE A 209 -5.78 10.79 -1.12
CA ILE A 209 -6.26 11.37 0.13
C ILE A 209 -7.40 12.36 -0.12
N TRP A 210 -8.37 12.41 0.80
CA TRP A 210 -9.36 13.48 0.84
C TRP A 210 -8.82 14.67 1.63
N ILE A 211 -8.96 15.87 1.06
CA ILE A 211 -8.54 17.12 1.68
C ILE A 211 -9.66 18.15 1.73
N TYR A 212 -9.69 18.93 2.79
CA TYR A 212 -10.58 20.08 2.97
C TYR A 212 -9.73 21.33 3.22
N PRO A 213 -9.27 22.04 2.18
CA PRO A 213 -8.42 23.21 2.34
C PRO A 213 -9.21 24.36 2.97
N THR A 214 -8.73 24.91 4.09
CA THR A 214 -9.25 26.17 4.68
C THR A 214 -8.48 27.39 4.19
N SER A 215 -7.29 27.16 3.63
CA SER A 215 -6.52 28.12 2.87
C SER A 215 -5.89 27.43 1.67
N ILE A 216 -5.69 28.21 0.61
CA ILE A 216 -4.98 27.79 -0.62
C ILE A 216 -3.75 28.65 -0.86
N ALA A 217 -3.19 29.24 0.19
CA ALA A 217 -1.90 29.95 0.14
C ALA A 217 -0.69 28.99 0.07
N GLY A 218 -0.90 27.79 -0.47
CA GLY A 218 0.06 26.71 -0.62
C GLY A 218 0.20 25.77 0.59
N GLY A 219 1.16 24.86 0.49
CA GLY A 219 1.57 23.96 1.58
C GLY A 219 1.58 22.48 1.20
N SER A 220 2.36 21.70 1.94
CA SER A 220 2.60 20.28 1.67
C SER A 220 1.47 19.39 2.18
N ILE A 221 0.92 18.53 1.31
CA ILE A 221 -0.16 17.58 1.65
C ILE A 221 0.44 16.19 1.93
N VAL A 222 1.24 15.67 1.00
CA VAL A 222 1.96 14.39 1.14
C VAL A 222 3.43 14.66 0.88
N HIS A 223 4.25 14.45 1.89
CA HIS A 223 5.70 14.59 1.84
C HIS A 223 6.38 13.23 2.03
N VAL A 224 7.39 12.93 1.23
CA VAL A 224 8.23 11.74 1.43
C VAL A 224 9.63 12.16 1.82
N SER A 225 10.24 11.48 2.80
CA SER A 225 11.60 11.75 3.24
C SER A 225 12.32 10.47 3.66
N TYR A 226 13.64 10.47 3.58
CA TYR A 226 14.46 9.36 4.09
C TYR A 226 14.59 9.40 5.62
N TYR A 227 14.65 10.59 6.24
CA TYR A 227 14.64 10.71 7.70
C TYR A 227 13.29 11.18 8.23
N HIS A 228 12.94 10.72 9.43
CA HIS A 228 11.72 11.10 10.14
C HIS A 228 11.65 12.61 10.46
N SER A 229 12.78 13.32 10.46
CA SER A 229 12.88 14.74 10.85
C SER A 229 13.67 15.62 9.87
N ASN A 230 14.09 15.09 8.72
CA ASN A 230 14.93 15.84 7.77
C ASN A 230 14.73 15.38 6.31
N SER A 231 14.67 16.35 5.40
CA SER A 231 14.70 16.18 3.94
C SER A 231 16.14 16.30 3.38
N GLY A 232 17.13 15.74 4.10
CA GLY A 232 18.55 16.01 3.91
C GLY A 232 18.98 16.12 2.44
N SER A 233 19.68 17.19 2.09
CA SER A 233 20.21 17.42 0.74
C SER A 233 21.49 16.63 0.51
N GLY A 234 21.58 15.88 -0.60
CA GLY A 234 22.87 15.35 -1.09
C GLY A 234 22.92 13.87 -1.46
N THR A 235 21.78 13.18 -1.56
CA THR A 235 21.72 11.80 -2.10
C THR A 235 20.82 11.74 -3.34
N THR A 236 20.77 10.58 -4.00
CA THR A 236 19.87 10.28 -5.13
C THR A 236 18.37 10.38 -4.80
N CYS A 237 18.03 10.60 -3.52
CA CYS A 237 16.68 10.76 -3.02
C CYS A 237 16.56 11.95 -2.05
N ASN A 238 16.27 13.14 -2.58
CA ASN A 238 15.86 14.24 -1.72
C ASN A 238 14.42 14.00 -1.25
N GLY A 239 14.17 14.32 0.03
CA GLY A 239 12.80 14.41 0.53
C GLY A 239 12.04 15.47 -0.26
N HIS A 240 10.82 15.17 -0.68
CA HIS A 240 10.04 16.04 -1.54
C HIS A 240 8.55 15.87 -1.30
N ASP A 241 7.80 16.90 -1.69
CA ASP A 241 6.35 16.84 -1.66
C ASP A 241 5.86 16.11 -2.90
N VAL A 242 5.12 15.03 -2.71
CA VAL A 242 4.48 14.29 -3.78
C VAL A 242 3.18 14.96 -4.19
N LEU A 243 2.41 15.45 -3.21
CA LEU A 243 1.20 16.24 -3.41
C LEU A 243 1.26 17.50 -2.55
N ALA A 244 0.98 18.66 -3.15
CA ALA A 244 1.04 19.94 -2.46
C ALA A 244 0.23 21.03 -3.16
N LEU A 245 0.00 22.15 -2.47
CA LEU A 245 -0.55 23.36 -3.04
C LEU A 245 0.57 24.35 -3.38
N THR A 246 0.49 24.95 -4.57
CA THR A 246 1.41 26.01 -5.00
C THR A 246 1.15 27.34 -4.29
N TYR A 247 2.04 28.33 -4.46
CA TYR A 247 1.81 29.72 -4.05
C TYR A 247 0.51 30.34 -4.58
N SER A 248 0.00 29.86 -5.73
CA SER A 248 -1.25 30.31 -6.36
C SER A 248 -2.49 29.51 -5.92
N GLY A 249 -2.30 28.45 -5.13
CA GLY A 249 -3.37 27.56 -4.66
C GLY A 249 -3.75 26.45 -5.65
N GLN A 250 -2.89 26.17 -6.61
CA GLN A 250 -3.05 25.04 -7.54
C GLN A 250 -2.57 23.76 -6.89
N ILE A 251 -3.29 22.66 -7.09
CA ILE A 251 -2.83 21.34 -6.69
C ILE A 251 -1.74 20.88 -7.66
N LEU A 252 -0.68 20.29 -7.14
CA LEU A 252 0.40 19.71 -7.93
C LEU A 252 0.70 18.28 -7.52
N ALA A 253 1.21 17.51 -8.47
CA ALA A 253 1.95 16.29 -8.20
C ALA A 253 3.42 16.49 -8.61
N GLN A 254 4.36 16.03 -7.78
CA GLN A 254 5.79 16.16 -8.06
C GLN A 254 6.58 14.89 -7.73
N LEU A 255 7.61 14.63 -8.53
CA LEU A 255 8.60 13.57 -8.33
C LEU A 255 10.01 14.18 -8.47
N TYR A 256 10.92 13.79 -7.59
CA TYR A 256 12.34 14.13 -7.75
C TYR A 256 13.05 13.13 -8.69
N GLN A 257 13.59 13.63 -9.81
CA GLN A 257 14.32 12.87 -10.82
C GLN A 257 15.57 13.63 -11.25
N SER A 258 16.75 12.98 -11.20
CA SER A 258 18.01 13.50 -11.73
C SER A 258 18.34 14.93 -11.29
N SER A 259 18.30 15.19 -9.98
CA SER A 259 18.57 16.52 -9.39
C SER A 259 17.58 17.63 -9.75
N SER A 260 16.42 17.25 -10.28
CA SER A 260 15.35 18.17 -10.65
C SER A 260 13.99 17.65 -10.20
N TYR A 261 13.06 18.57 -9.97
CA TYR A 261 11.67 18.24 -9.65
C TYR A 261 10.82 18.25 -10.92
N GLN A 262 10.29 17.08 -11.25
CA GLN A 262 9.28 16.94 -12.30
C GLN A 262 7.91 17.18 -11.68
N SER A 263 7.23 18.24 -12.10
CA SER A 263 5.96 18.65 -11.50
C SER A 263 4.90 18.83 -12.57
N TYR A 264 3.71 18.29 -12.31
CA TYR A 264 2.49 18.69 -13.02
C TYR A 264 1.68 19.61 -12.11
N ILE A 265 1.34 20.80 -12.59
CA ILE A 265 0.52 21.77 -11.85
C ILE A 265 -0.89 21.74 -12.45
N GLY A 266 -1.85 21.29 -11.66
CA GLY A 266 -3.26 21.17 -12.05
C GLY A 266 -4.07 22.44 -11.78
N ARG A 267 -5.38 22.25 -11.66
CA ARG A 267 -6.33 23.33 -11.36
C ARG A 267 -6.12 23.95 -9.97
N ARG A 268 -6.67 25.15 -9.79
CA ARG A 268 -6.82 25.78 -8.48
C ARG A 268 -7.97 25.13 -7.72
N LEU A 269 -7.74 24.78 -6.45
CA LEU A 269 -8.79 24.18 -5.61
C LEU A 269 -9.69 25.25 -4.98
N SER A 270 -10.92 24.84 -4.66
CA SER A 270 -11.83 25.63 -3.84
C SER A 270 -11.57 25.39 -2.36
N ILE A 271 -11.56 26.45 -1.56
CA ILE A 271 -11.54 26.32 -0.11
C ILE A 271 -12.88 25.77 0.40
N ASN A 272 -12.85 25.19 1.60
CA ASN A 272 -14.02 24.72 2.34
C ASN A 272 -14.87 23.70 1.57
N THR A 273 -14.23 22.85 0.78
CA THR A 273 -14.86 21.76 0.04
C THR A 273 -13.97 20.53 0.09
N TRP A 274 -14.54 19.38 0.45
CA TRP A 274 -13.83 18.10 0.36
C TRP A 274 -13.48 17.81 -1.11
N THR A 275 -12.19 17.63 -1.36
CA THR A 275 -11.64 17.33 -2.70
C THR A 275 -10.78 16.08 -2.58
N HIS A 276 -10.99 15.10 -3.44
CA HIS A 276 -10.11 13.93 -3.50
C HIS A 276 -8.91 14.27 -4.38
N VAL A 277 -7.69 14.06 -3.89
CA VAL A 277 -6.46 14.27 -4.67
C VAL A 277 -5.61 13.02 -4.66
N ALA A 278 -5.04 12.67 -5.82
CA ALA A 278 -4.17 11.53 -5.92
C ALA A 278 -3.01 11.75 -6.90
N GLY A 279 -1.86 11.17 -6.57
CA GLY A 279 -0.70 11.06 -7.44
C GLY A 279 -0.38 9.60 -7.68
N THR A 280 -0.36 9.17 -8.94
CA THR A 280 0.07 7.82 -9.34
C THR A 280 1.37 7.89 -10.10
N TYR A 281 2.25 6.91 -9.90
CA TYR A 281 3.51 6.81 -10.63
C TYR A 281 3.77 5.38 -11.09
N SER A 282 4.23 5.24 -12.33
CA SER A 282 5.00 4.08 -12.80
C SER A 282 6.04 4.52 -13.83
N SER A 283 7.07 3.71 -14.05
CA SER A 283 8.06 4.01 -15.09
C SER A 283 7.47 4.01 -16.52
N SER A 284 6.33 3.34 -16.71
CA SER A 284 5.64 3.27 -18.01
C SER A 284 4.70 4.45 -18.26
N ASN A 285 4.00 4.93 -17.21
CA ASN A 285 2.97 5.97 -17.35
C ASN A 285 3.40 7.33 -16.79
N SER A 286 4.60 7.39 -16.19
CA SER A 286 5.12 8.55 -15.48
C SER A 286 4.25 8.98 -14.29
N LEU A 287 4.46 10.18 -13.77
CA LEU A 287 3.65 10.73 -12.68
C LEU A 287 2.36 11.36 -13.24
N ILE A 288 1.22 10.98 -12.68
CA ILE A 288 -0.11 11.47 -13.06
C ILE A 288 -0.81 12.08 -11.84
N LEU A 289 -1.42 13.24 -12.03
CA LEU A 289 -2.27 13.91 -11.04
C LEU A 289 -3.75 13.65 -11.34
N TYR A 290 -4.50 13.29 -10.29
CA TYR A 290 -5.95 13.14 -10.32
C TYR A 290 -6.60 14.05 -9.28
N VAL A 291 -7.76 14.60 -9.61
CA VAL A 291 -8.60 15.40 -8.72
C VAL A 291 -10.06 14.99 -8.90
N ASP A 292 -10.73 14.64 -7.81
CA ASP A 292 -12.11 14.12 -7.76
C ASP A 292 -12.33 12.91 -8.67
N GLY A 293 -11.34 12.02 -8.72
CA GLY A 293 -11.40 10.79 -9.53
C GLY A 293 -11.05 11.00 -11.01
N VAL A 294 -10.86 12.25 -11.45
CA VAL A 294 -10.58 12.60 -12.85
C VAL A 294 -9.10 12.94 -13.03
N GLN A 295 -8.49 12.42 -14.09
CA GLN A 295 -7.11 12.75 -14.45
C GLN A 295 -7.01 14.22 -14.88
N GLU A 296 -6.17 15.00 -14.21
CA GLU A 296 -5.83 16.37 -14.64
C GLU A 296 -4.78 16.33 -15.75
N GLY A 297 -3.72 15.54 -15.55
CA GLY A 297 -2.64 15.39 -16.51
C GLY A 297 -1.43 14.67 -15.92
N SER A 298 -0.36 14.63 -16.69
CA SER A 298 0.88 13.93 -16.34
C SER A 298 2.12 14.77 -16.62
N VAL A 299 3.21 14.41 -15.97
CA VAL A 299 4.56 14.95 -16.25
C VAL A 299 5.49 13.79 -16.59
N SER A 300 6.35 13.99 -17.59
CA SER A 300 7.34 13.00 -18.02
C SER A 300 8.41 12.79 -16.95
N ALA A 301 8.07 11.95 -15.99
CA ALA A 301 8.90 11.55 -14.87
C ALA A 301 8.95 10.01 -14.86
N THR A 302 9.96 9.43 -15.50
CA THR A 302 10.02 7.98 -15.76
C THR A 302 10.96 7.24 -14.82
N THR A 303 11.76 7.98 -14.03
CA THR A 303 12.72 7.39 -13.10
C THR A 303 12.79 8.15 -11.78
N TYR A 304 13.07 7.42 -10.71
CA TYR A 304 13.55 7.93 -9.45
C TYR A 304 14.53 6.93 -8.83
N GLY A 305 15.56 7.45 -8.15
CA GLY A 305 16.61 6.63 -7.56
C GLY A 305 16.15 5.84 -6.34
N ASN A 306 16.77 4.70 -6.08
CA ASN A 306 16.69 4.05 -4.79
C ASN A 306 17.46 4.88 -3.76
N CYS A 307 16.97 4.82 -2.54
CA CYS A 307 17.49 5.62 -1.43
C CYS A 307 18.36 4.77 -0.51
N GLY A 308 18.38 3.45 -0.72
CA GLY A 308 19.08 2.50 0.15
C GLY A 308 18.45 2.35 1.53
N PHE A 309 17.36 3.07 1.79
CA PHE A 309 16.63 3.08 3.04
C PHE A 309 15.13 3.25 2.81
N PRO A 310 14.27 2.81 3.75
CA PRO A 310 12.83 3.03 3.65
C PRO A 310 12.45 4.52 3.71
N PHE A 311 11.36 4.89 3.03
CA PHE A 311 10.79 6.23 3.17
C PHE A 311 9.89 6.36 4.39
N PHE A 312 9.86 7.59 4.91
CA PHE A 312 8.80 8.13 5.74
C PHE A 312 7.83 8.91 4.86
N VAL A 313 6.53 8.78 5.13
CA VAL A 313 5.48 9.58 4.52
C VAL A 313 4.92 10.48 5.62
N THR A 314 4.92 11.79 5.38
CA THR A 314 4.41 12.80 6.30
C THR A 314 3.21 13.48 5.66
N LEU A 315 2.08 13.54 6.37
CA LEU A 315 0.85 14.18 5.88
C LEU A 315 0.65 15.55 6.53
N GLY A 316 0.36 16.54 5.69
CA GLY A 316 0.06 17.92 6.08
C GLY A 316 1.26 18.77 6.51
N TYR A 317 2.49 18.25 6.40
CA TYR A 317 3.71 18.93 6.83
C TYR A 317 4.93 18.53 5.99
N SER A 318 5.93 19.40 5.93
CA SER A 318 7.22 19.16 5.27
C SER A 318 8.38 19.56 6.17
N TRP A 319 9.46 18.77 6.16
CA TRP A 319 10.58 18.88 7.10
C TRP A 319 11.70 19.82 6.70
N ASN A 320 11.78 20.25 5.43
CA ASN A 320 12.57 21.39 4.99
C ASN A 320 12.38 21.63 3.49
N ILE A 321 11.91 22.84 3.19
CA ILE A 321 11.99 23.63 1.95
C ILE A 321 10.95 23.28 0.88
N GLY A 322 10.04 24.23 0.68
CA GLY A 322 9.22 24.32 -0.52
C GLY A 322 10.11 24.65 -1.71
N TYR A 323 10.26 23.68 -2.61
CA TYR A 323 11.08 23.81 -3.81
C TYR A 323 10.20 24.13 -5.02
N GLY A 324 10.65 25.09 -5.84
CA GLY A 324 9.95 25.51 -7.05
C GLY A 324 8.65 26.26 -6.73
N TYR A 325 7.50 25.60 -6.91
CA TYR A 325 6.18 26.23 -6.87
C TYR A 325 5.49 26.19 -5.51
N ILE A 326 6.11 25.55 -4.51
CA ILE A 326 5.50 25.19 -3.22
C ILE A 326 6.07 26.11 -2.13
N PRO A 327 5.26 26.79 -1.32
CA PRO A 327 5.77 27.44 -0.12
C PRO A 327 6.14 26.38 0.93
N GLY A 328 7.24 26.60 1.65
CA GLY A 328 7.69 25.73 2.74
C GLY A 328 6.85 25.86 4.02
N ILE A 329 5.53 25.64 3.90
CA ILE A 329 4.54 25.74 4.98
C ILE A 329 3.69 24.47 5.03
N SER A 330 3.05 24.21 6.17
CA SER A 330 2.09 23.12 6.30
C SER A 330 0.80 23.39 5.53
N PHE A 331 0.20 22.32 5.01
CA PHE A 331 -1.15 22.37 4.47
C PHE A 331 -2.13 22.86 5.55
N GLN A 332 -2.97 23.84 5.17
CA GLN A 332 -3.99 24.42 6.03
C GLN A 332 -5.35 23.85 5.65
N GLY A 333 -5.76 22.79 6.34
CA GLY A 333 -7.01 22.11 6.07
C GLY A 333 -7.16 20.80 6.84
N TYR A 334 -8.28 20.13 6.64
CA TYR A 334 -8.54 18.79 7.21
C TYR A 334 -8.16 17.72 6.20
N LEU A 335 -7.74 16.57 6.72
CA LEU A 335 -7.39 15.36 6.00
C LEU A 335 -8.39 14.28 6.38
N ASP A 336 -8.69 13.42 5.42
CA ASP A 336 -9.55 12.26 5.60
C ASP A 336 -9.12 11.15 4.62
N GLU A 337 -9.45 9.89 4.93
CA GLU A 337 -9.36 8.75 4.02
C GLU A 337 -8.05 8.71 3.19
N SER A 338 -6.90 8.48 3.86
CA SER A 338 -5.59 8.43 3.20
C SER A 338 -5.21 7.01 2.85
N TYR A 339 -4.82 6.81 1.60
CA TYR A 339 -4.37 5.54 1.04
C TYR A 339 -2.98 5.69 0.41
N THR A 340 -2.13 4.70 0.67
CA THR A 340 -0.86 4.53 -0.03
C THR A 340 -0.75 3.12 -0.56
N TYR A 341 -0.57 3.00 -1.88
CA TYR A 341 -0.37 1.72 -2.57
C TYR A 341 1.04 1.62 -3.12
N ARG A 342 1.60 0.41 -3.13
CA ARG A 342 2.88 0.07 -3.79
C ARG A 342 2.73 -0.26 -5.29
N ARG A 343 1.66 0.22 -5.89
CA ARG A 343 1.38 0.07 -7.31
C ARG A 343 0.71 1.33 -7.82
N GLU A 344 0.75 1.46 -9.13
CA GLU A 344 -0.08 2.43 -9.84
C GLU A 344 -1.52 1.92 -9.79
N LEU A 345 -2.43 2.73 -9.27
CA LEU A 345 -3.86 2.51 -9.41
C LEU A 345 -4.32 2.97 -10.80
N SER A 346 -5.25 2.23 -11.38
CA SER A 346 -5.94 2.64 -12.60
C SER A 346 -6.89 3.82 -12.34
N ALA A 347 -7.26 4.56 -13.39
CA ALA A 347 -8.24 5.64 -13.29
C ALA A 347 -9.57 5.19 -12.67
N THR A 348 -10.02 3.96 -12.96
CA THR A 348 -11.23 3.39 -12.36
C THR A 348 -11.09 3.17 -10.85
N GLU A 349 -9.94 2.70 -10.38
CA GLU A 349 -9.66 2.52 -8.96
C GLU A 349 -9.55 3.87 -8.24
N ILE A 350 -8.91 4.86 -8.87
CA ILE A 350 -8.86 6.23 -8.35
C ILE A 350 -10.27 6.84 -8.25
N LEU A 351 -11.12 6.64 -9.27
CA LEU A 351 -12.50 7.09 -9.23
C LEU A 351 -13.29 6.40 -8.11
N ALA A 352 -13.05 5.12 -7.84
CA ALA A 352 -13.69 4.41 -6.74
C ALA A 352 -13.35 5.04 -5.38
N LEU A 353 -12.08 5.38 -5.13
CA LEU A 353 -11.65 6.09 -3.92
C LEU A 353 -12.23 7.51 -3.82
N ALA A 354 -12.41 8.19 -4.96
CA ALA A 354 -13.03 9.52 -5.03
C ALA A 354 -14.56 9.51 -4.94
N SER A 355 -15.19 8.34 -4.96
CA SER A 355 -16.65 8.19 -4.91
C SER A 355 -17.17 7.77 -3.53
N VAL A 356 -16.28 7.53 -2.57
CA VAL A 356 -16.60 7.16 -1.18
C VAL A 356 -17.36 8.28 -0.49
#